data_AF-A0A257G6J0-F1
#
_entry.id   AF-A0A257G6J0-F1
#
_cell.length_a   1.000
_cell.length_b   1.000
_cell.length_c   1.000
_cell.angle_alpha   90.00
_cell.angle_beta   90.00
_cell.angle_gamma   90.00
#
_symmetry.space_group_name_H-M   'P 1'
#
loop_
_entity.id
_entity.type
_entity.pdbx_description
1 polymer ?
#
loop_
_entity_poly.entity_id
_entity_poly.type
_entity_poly.pdbx_seq_one_letter_code
_entity_poly.pdbx_strand_id
1 'polypeptide(L)'
;ANITQKLIDSNMLPEAQAVWRGNCSTSNSLAFDGGFDQLDTTVATRGFDWQLSSRGDVDVVPTNDSAGNRQLDIEVSAPRTLPVLSQLVVLKPGNYRLTWNTPDTDAAKARALQVTLDCTANLSRAVGGMAVTGKPGMWTQDFTVDRTCQAQRLVFWLPPRTPIRLDEVVLTPL
;
A
#
# COMPACT_ATOMS: atom_id res chain seq x y z
N ALA A 1 -6.69 -18.99 2.95
CA ALA A 1 -6.17 -17.88 3.79
C ALA A 1 -6.70 -17.88 5.24
N ASN A 2 -6.93 -19.04 5.91
CA ASN A 2 -7.51 -19.07 7.27
C ASN A 2 -6.45 -19.17 8.40
N ILE A 3 -5.25 -19.69 8.11
CA ILE A 3 -4.20 -19.87 9.13
C ILE A 3 -3.39 -18.59 9.40
N THR A 4 -3.07 -17.81 8.36
CA THR A 4 -2.31 -16.55 8.52
C THR A 4 -3.07 -15.55 9.39
N GLN A 5 -4.38 -15.39 9.16
CA GLN A 5 -5.20 -14.50 9.97
C GLN A 5 -5.21 -14.94 11.44
N LYS A 6 -5.38 -16.24 11.72
CA LYS A 6 -5.33 -16.77 13.09
C LYS A 6 -3.99 -16.50 13.78
N LEU A 7 -2.88 -16.60 13.04
CA LEU A 7 -1.56 -16.29 13.57
C LEU A 7 -1.42 -14.79 13.88
N ILE A 8 -1.93 -13.91 13.02
CA ILE A 8 -1.97 -12.47 13.27
C ILE A 8 -2.82 -12.16 14.52
N ASP A 9 -4.02 -12.74 14.60
CA ASP A 9 -4.94 -12.56 15.73
C ASP A 9 -4.34 -13.08 17.05
N SER A 10 -3.43 -14.05 16.97
CA SER A 10 -2.68 -14.61 18.12
C SER A 10 -1.35 -13.89 18.39
N ASN A 11 -1.08 -12.76 17.72
CA ASN A 11 0.17 -11.99 17.81
C ASN A 11 1.44 -12.78 17.42
N MET A 12 1.29 -13.85 16.62
CA MET A 12 2.38 -14.65 16.05
C MET A 12 2.77 -14.09 14.67
N LEU A 13 3.18 -12.82 14.67
CA LEU A 13 3.44 -12.05 13.46
C LEU A 13 4.59 -12.62 12.60
N PRO A 14 5.73 -13.06 13.16
CA PRO A 14 6.80 -13.67 12.37
C PRO A 14 6.35 -14.96 11.67
N GLU A 15 5.59 -15.82 12.35
CA GLU A 15 5.07 -17.07 11.81
C GLU A 15 4.02 -16.82 10.74
N ALA A 16 3.12 -15.86 10.98
CA ALA A 16 2.15 -15.44 9.98
C ALA A 16 2.87 -15.00 8.70
N GLN A 17 3.90 -14.15 8.84
CA GLN A 17 4.65 -13.63 7.70
C GLN A 17 5.42 -14.73 6.96
N ALA A 18 5.98 -15.70 7.68
CA ALA A 18 6.66 -16.85 7.08
C ALA A 18 5.69 -17.73 6.27
N VAL A 19 4.52 -18.04 6.82
CA VAL A 19 3.48 -18.80 6.12
C VAL A 19 2.97 -18.04 4.90
N TRP A 20 2.81 -16.72 5.01
CA TRP A 20 2.37 -15.90 3.88
C TRP A 20 3.40 -15.87 2.74
N ARG A 21 4.68 -15.61 3.07
CA ARG A 21 5.77 -15.60 2.07
C ARG A 21 5.88 -16.93 1.34
N GLY A 22 5.77 -18.05 2.06
CA GLY A 22 5.86 -19.38 1.46
C GLY A 22 4.73 -19.70 0.48
N ASN A 23 3.60 -19.00 0.54
CA ASN A 23 2.43 -19.27 -0.30
C ASN A 23 2.16 -18.19 -1.36
N CYS A 24 2.59 -16.94 -1.14
CA CYS A 24 2.05 -15.79 -1.89
C CYS A 24 3.11 -14.85 -2.52
N SER A 25 4.39 -14.90 -2.14
CA SER A 25 5.37 -13.88 -2.57
C SER A 25 6.63 -14.48 -3.21
N THR A 26 6.93 -14.03 -4.43
CA THR A 26 8.23 -14.26 -5.11
C THR A 26 9.13 -13.02 -5.12
N SER A 27 8.63 -11.86 -4.64
CA SER A 27 9.38 -10.60 -4.61
C SER A 27 10.16 -10.41 -3.31
N ASN A 28 11.28 -9.68 -3.40
CA ASN A 28 12.05 -9.20 -2.25
C ASN A 28 11.40 -7.99 -1.54
N SER A 29 10.29 -7.46 -2.07
CA SER A 29 9.50 -6.42 -1.41
C SER A 29 8.89 -6.93 -0.10
N LEU A 30 8.83 -6.04 0.89
CA LEU A 30 8.13 -6.25 2.15
C LEU A 30 6.64 -5.92 2.05
N ALA A 31 6.25 -5.08 1.09
CA ALA A 31 4.87 -4.94 0.66
C ALA A 31 4.53 -6.11 -0.27
N PHE A 32 3.46 -6.83 0.05
CA PHE A 32 3.01 -7.98 -0.74
C PHE A 32 2.12 -7.54 -1.89
N ASP A 33 2.19 -8.25 -3.02
CA ASP A 33 1.35 -8.00 -4.20
C ASP A 33 1.36 -6.53 -4.64
N GLY A 34 2.55 -5.92 -4.71
CA GLY A 34 2.69 -4.48 -5.02
C GLY A 34 2.21 -4.07 -6.41
N GLY A 35 2.14 -5.01 -7.36
CA GLY A 35 1.54 -4.84 -8.69
C GLY A 35 0.06 -5.23 -8.76
N PHE A 36 -0.54 -5.60 -7.62
CA PHE A 36 -1.97 -5.92 -7.51
C PHE A 36 -2.47 -7.09 -8.35
N ASP A 37 -1.56 -7.97 -8.80
CA ASP A 37 -1.87 -9.13 -9.65
C ASP A 37 -2.90 -10.06 -8.98
N GLN A 38 -2.76 -10.26 -7.66
CA GLN A 38 -3.60 -11.15 -6.86
C GLN A 38 -4.76 -10.44 -6.16
N LEU A 39 -4.90 -9.12 -6.33
CA LEU A 39 -5.97 -8.37 -5.67
C LEU A 39 -7.36 -8.83 -6.16
N ASP A 40 -8.20 -9.23 -5.22
CA ASP A 40 -9.61 -9.53 -5.45
C ASP A 40 -10.48 -8.49 -4.73
N THR A 41 -11.19 -7.66 -5.50
CA THR A 41 -12.09 -6.62 -4.97
C THR A 41 -13.42 -7.16 -4.48
N THR A 42 -13.73 -8.42 -4.76
CA THR A 42 -15.05 -9.02 -4.47
C THR A 42 -15.09 -9.74 -3.12
N VAL A 43 -13.92 -9.99 -2.52
CA VAL A 43 -13.79 -10.73 -1.26
C VAL A 43 -13.17 -9.83 -0.20
N ALA A 44 -13.67 -9.92 1.04
CA ALA A 44 -13.02 -9.25 2.16
C ALA A 44 -11.60 -9.81 2.36
N THR A 45 -10.60 -9.00 2.08
CA THR A 45 -9.20 -9.37 2.17
C THR A 45 -8.74 -9.51 3.63
N ARG A 46 -7.78 -10.40 3.88
CA ARG A 46 -7.32 -10.77 5.23
C ARG A 46 -5.81 -10.91 5.26
N GLY A 47 -5.27 -10.96 6.46
CA GLY A 47 -3.85 -11.18 6.67
C GLY A 47 -3.00 -10.03 6.15
N PHE A 48 -2.12 -10.33 5.21
CA PHE A 48 -1.21 -9.36 4.58
C PHE A 48 -1.64 -8.98 3.16
N ASP A 49 -2.87 -9.30 2.75
CA ASP A 49 -3.46 -8.76 1.53
C ASP A 49 -3.66 -7.25 1.61
N TRP A 50 -3.74 -6.63 0.44
CA TRP A 50 -4.23 -5.26 0.30
C TRP A 50 -5.70 -5.16 0.74
N GLN A 51 -5.99 -4.20 1.60
CA GLN A 51 -7.32 -3.85 2.11
C GLN A 51 -7.76 -2.55 1.44
N LEU A 52 -8.80 -2.66 0.61
CA LEU A 52 -9.43 -1.52 -0.05
C LEU A 52 -10.36 -0.80 0.92
N SER A 53 -10.55 0.51 0.71
CA SER A 53 -11.61 1.24 1.40
C SER A 53 -12.97 0.62 1.08
N SER A 54 -13.76 0.30 2.11
CA SER A 54 -15.14 -0.19 1.97
C SER A 54 -16.17 0.94 1.93
N ARG A 55 -15.72 2.20 1.84
CA ARG A 55 -16.61 3.36 1.82
C ARG A 55 -17.09 3.64 0.41
N GLY A 56 -18.38 3.93 0.25
CA GLY A 56 -18.96 4.29 -1.05
C GLY A 56 -18.55 5.67 -1.59
N ASP A 57 -17.68 6.41 -0.90
CA ASP A 57 -17.09 7.67 -1.34
C ASP A 57 -15.62 7.53 -1.78
N VAL A 58 -15.15 6.29 -1.90
CA VAL A 58 -13.86 5.90 -2.44
C VAL A 58 -14.07 4.82 -3.49
N ASP A 59 -13.69 5.13 -4.73
CA ASP A 59 -13.73 4.17 -5.82
C ASP A 59 -12.30 3.66 -6.07
N VAL A 60 -12.10 2.34 -5.95
CA VAL A 60 -10.85 1.66 -6.28
C VAL A 60 -11.18 0.58 -7.30
N VAL A 61 -10.71 0.74 -8.53
CA VAL A 61 -11.00 -0.16 -9.64
C VAL A 61 -9.70 -0.73 -10.17
N PRO A 62 -9.51 -2.06 -10.15
CA PRO A 62 -8.40 -2.69 -10.83
C PRO A 62 -8.58 -2.55 -12.34
N THR A 63 -7.57 -2.00 -13.00
CA THR A 63 -7.49 -1.86 -14.45
C THR A 63 -6.19 -2.49 -14.95
N ASN A 64 -5.99 -2.51 -16.26
CA ASN A 64 -4.72 -2.91 -16.85
C ASN A 64 -4.16 -1.76 -17.68
N ASP A 65 -2.83 -1.62 -17.69
CA ASP A 65 -2.13 -0.71 -18.59
C ASP A 65 -2.17 -1.23 -20.05
N SER A 66 -1.55 -0.49 -20.98
CA SER A 66 -1.48 -0.90 -22.39
C SER A 66 -0.65 -2.16 -22.65
N ALA A 67 0.23 -2.53 -21.72
CA ALA A 67 1.05 -3.74 -21.78
C ALA A 67 0.35 -4.95 -21.11
N GLY A 68 -0.80 -4.74 -20.48
CA GLY A 68 -1.56 -5.76 -19.77
C GLY A 68 -1.15 -5.94 -18.29
N ASN A 69 -0.28 -5.09 -17.76
CA ASN A 69 0.07 -5.10 -16.34
C ASN A 69 -1.08 -4.53 -15.53
N ARG A 70 -1.32 -5.11 -14.35
CA ARG A 70 -2.41 -4.68 -13.48
C ARG A 70 -2.04 -3.40 -12.74
N GLN A 71 -3.02 -2.52 -12.56
CA GLN A 71 -2.89 -1.28 -11.80
C GLN A 71 -4.22 -0.95 -11.11
N LEU A 72 -4.24 0.08 -10.27
CA LEU A 72 -5.46 0.57 -9.63
C LEU A 72 -5.80 1.98 -10.10
N ASP A 73 -7.00 2.18 -10.62
CA ASP A 73 -7.61 3.50 -10.79
C ASP A 73 -8.32 3.86 -9.48
N ILE A 74 -7.97 5.00 -8.89
CA ILE A 74 -8.43 5.41 -7.56
C ILE A 74 -8.99 6.83 -7.60
N GLU A 75 -10.20 7.02 -7.08
CA GLU A 75 -10.83 8.32 -6.91
C GLU A 75 -11.52 8.47 -5.55
N VAL A 76 -11.49 9.69 -5.01
CA VAL A 76 -12.23 10.06 -3.79
C VAL A 76 -13.21 11.18 -4.13
N SER A 77 -14.50 10.87 -3.98
CA SER A 77 -15.62 11.82 -4.18
C SER A 77 -16.01 12.55 -2.89
N ALA A 78 -15.55 12.06 -1.74
CA ALA A 78 -15.73 12.71 -0.44
C ALA A 78 -15.13 14.13 -0.40
N PRO A 79 -15.63 15.05 0.45
CA PRO A 79 -15.06 16.41 0.58
C PRO A 79 -13.81 16.47 1.48
N ARG A 80 -13.21 15.34 1.83
CA ARG A 80 -12.03 15.24 2.69
C ARG A 80 -11.11 14.10 2.24
N THR A 81 -9.85 14.14 2.67
CA THR A 81 -8.88 13.06 2.46
C THR A 81 -9.33 11.78 3.15
N LEU A 82 -9.23 10.65 2.44
CA LEU A 82 -9.61 9.33 2.92
C LEU A 82 -8.49 8.31 2.71
N PRO A 83 -8.41 7.26 3.55
CA PRO A 83 -7.58 6.12 3.26
C PRO A 83 -8.23 5.35 2.11
N VAL A 84 -7.47 5.06 1.06
CA VAL A 84 -7.98 4.39 -0.14
C VAL A 84 -7.54 2.94 -0.22
N LEU A 85 -6.35 2.66 0.28
CA LEU A 85 -5.69 1.37 0.19
C LEU A 85 -4.78 1.20 1.42
N SER A 86 -4.74 0.00 2.00
CA SER A 86 -3.82 -0.30 3.10
C SER A 86 -3.35 -1.74 3.12
N GLN A 87 -2.22 -2.01 3.75
CA GLN A 87 -1.71 -3.36 3.98
C GLN A 87 -1.04 -3.44 5.34
N LEU A 88 -1.23 -4.57 6.03
CA LEU A 88 -0.44 -4.88 7.22
C LEU A 88 0.94 -5.37 6.78
N VAL A 89 2.00 -4.80 7.37
CA VAL A 89 3.39 -5.15 7.08
C VAL A 89 4.11 -5.40 8.38
N VAL A 90 4.81 -6.53 8.49
CA VAL A 90 5.61 -6.86 9.67
C VAL A 90 7.06 -6.50 9.39
N LEU A 91 7.57 -5.53 10.16
CA LEU A 91 8.87 -4.91 9.99
C LEU A 91 9.71 -5.03 11.27
N LYS A 92 11.01 -5.13 11.07
CA LYS A 92 11.97 -4.98 12.16
C LYS A 92 12.23 -3.48 12.38
N PRO A 93 12.77 -3.08 13.53
CA PRO A 93 13.26 -1.71 13.70
C PRO A 93 14.36 -1.42 12.67
N GLY A 94 14.29 -0.28 11.99
CA GLY A 94 15.21 0.08 10.92
C GLY A 94 14.69 1.18 10.01
N ASN A 95 15.44 1.46 8.95
CA ASN A 95 15.04 2.41 7.92
C ASN A 95 14.55 1.65 6.69
N TYR A 96 13.51 2.18 6.07
CA TYR A 96 12.83 1.56 4.95
C TYR A 96 12.55 2.60 3.87
N ARG A 97 12.56 2.16 2.62
CA ARG A 97 12.17 2.94 1.47
C ARG A 97 10.94 2.33 0.83
N LEU A 98 9.89 3.13 0.75
CA LEU A 98 8.73 2.87 -0.09
C LEU A 98 8.95 3.52 -1.45
N THR A 99 8.65 2.80 -2.52
CA THR A 99 8.51 3.33 -3.87
C THR A 99 7.18 2.89 -4.46
N TRP A 100 6.59 3.71 -5.30
CA TRP A 100 5.38 3.38 -6.05
C TRP A 100 5.37 4.14 -7.37
N ASN A 101 4.59 3.63 -8.31
CA ASN A 101 4.36 4.24 -9.61
C ASN A 101 2.95 4.84 -9.68
N THR A 102 2.81 6.00 -10.31
CA THR A 102 1.52 6.59 -10.69
C THR A 102 1.47 6.80 -12.21
N PRO A 103 1.35 5.73 -13.01
CA PRO A 103 1.41 5.84 -14.46
C PRO A 103 0.29 6.72 -15.00
N ASP A 104 0.56 7.48 -16.06
CA ASP A 104 -0.42 8.35 -16.75
C ASP A 104 -1.23 9.29 -15.84
N THR A 105 -0.72 9.57 -14.64
CA THR A 105 -1.36 10.45 -13.67
C THR A 105 -0.75 11.83 -13.79
N ASP A 106 -1.58 12.87 -13.83
CA ASP A 106 -1.10 14.25 -13.78
C ASP A 106 -0.18 14.47 -12.56
N ALA A 107 0.99 15.08 -12.77
CA ALA A 107 2.00 15.18 -11.73
C ALA A 107 1.53 15.97 -10.50
N ALA A 108 0.61 16.94 -10.65
CA ALA A 108 0.06 17.66 -9.51
C ALA A 108 -0.88 16.77 -8.69
N LYS A 109 -1.66 15.90 -9.35
CA LYS A 109 -2.52 14.91 -8.69
C LYS A 109 -1.71 13.81 -8.00
N ALA A 110 -0.71 13.27 -8.68
CA ALA A 110 0.17 12.24 -8.12
C ALA A 110 0.90 12.72 -6.84
N ARG A 111 1.34 14.00 -6.80
CA ARG A 111 1.94 14.62 -5.61
C ARG A 111 1.00 14.71 -4.41
N ALA A 112 -0.30 14.70 -4.65
CA ALA A 112 -1.29 14.81 -3.59
C ALA A 112 -1.57 13.46 -2.91
N LEU A 113 -1.07 12.34 -3.46
CA LEU A 113 -1.07 11.04 -2.80
C LEU A 113 -0.13 11.08 -1.59
N GLN A 114 -0.68 10.78 -0.41
CA GLN A 114 0.08 10.72 0.83
C GLN A 114 0.14 9.29 1.35
N VAL A 115 1.19 8.98 2.11
CA VAL A 115 1.44 7.66 2.65
C VAL A 115 1.73 7.73 4.15
N THR A 116 1.28 6.73 4.88
CA THR A 116 1.72 6.47 6.26
C THR A 116 2.27 5.05 6.35
N LEU A 117 3.31 4.88 7.16
CA LEU A 117 3.76 3.58 7.66
C LEU A 117 3.82 3.68 9.17
N ASP A 118 2.75 3.25 9.83
CA ASP A 118 2.57 3.44 11.27
C ASP A 118 1.68 2.32 11.86
N CYS A 119 1.67 2.13 13.17
CA CYS A 119 0.88 1.10 13.85
C CYS A 119 -0.63 1.19 13.59
N THR A 120 -1.11 2.43 13.37
CA THR A 120 -2.51 2.73 13.14
C THR A 120 -2.65 3.65 11.94
N ALA A 121 -3.79 3.58 11.26
CA ALA A 121 -4.09 4.50 10.17
C ALA A 121 -4.33 5.91 10.73
N ASN A 122 -3.31 6.78 10.64
CA ASN A 122 -3.36 8.14 11.16
C ASN A 122 -2.97 9.18 10.10
N LEU A 123 -3.96 9.83 9.51
CA LEU A 123 -3.78 10.86 8.48
C LEU A 123 -2.85 12.02 8.93
N SER A 124 -2.80 12.35 10.23
CA SER A 124 -1.93 13.44 10.71
C SER A 124 -0.44 13.15 10.56
N ARG A 125 -0.06 11.88 10.35
CA ARG A 125 1.31 11.43 10.10
C ARG A 125 1.58 11.15 8.61
N ALA A 126 0.61 11.41 7.75
CA ALA A 126 0.74 11.14 6.33
C ALA A 126 1.72 12.12 5.67
N VAL A 127 2.60 11.59 4.85
CA VAL A 127 3.63 12.34 4.14
C VAL A 127 3.49 12.12 2.64
N GLY A 128 3.73 13.16 1.85
CA GLY A 128 3.75 13.03 0.38
C GLY A 128 5.04 12.39 -0.10
N GLY A 129 5.00 11.73 -1.26
CA GLY A 129 6.19 11.17 -1.90
C GLY A 129 7.06 12.22 -2.59
N MET A 130 8.34 11.92 -2.70
CA MET A 130 9.29 12.65 -3.54
C MET A 130 9.40 11.99 -4.91
N ALA A 131 9.39 12.79 -5.98
CA ALA A 131 9.58 12.26 -7.33
C ALA A 131 10.99 11.68 -7.49
N VAL A 132 11.10 10.50 -8.09
CA VAL A 132 12.40 9.87 -8.36
C VAL A 132 13.02 10.49 -9.61
N THR A 133 14.24 11.03 -9.47
CA THR A 133 14.94 11.70 -10.57
C THR A 133 15.18 10.74 -11.73
N GLY A 134 14.80 11.16 -12.95
CA GLY A 134 14.97 10.36 -14.16
C GLY A 134 13.96 9.22 -14.33
N LYS A 135 12.97 9.08 -13.45
CA LYS A 135 11.90 8.08 -13.55
C LYS A 135 10.52 8.74 -13.43
N PRO A 136 9.93 9.22 -14.53
CA PRO A 136 8.58 9.81 -14.53
C PRO A 136 7.56 8.84 -13.93
N GLY A 137 6.60 9.36 -13.15
CA GLY A 137 5.58 8.56 -12.48
C GLY A 137 6.05 7.83 -11.22
N MET A 138 7.36 7.69 -11.01
CA MET A 138 7.90 7.03 -9.82
C MET A 138 8.07 8.00 -8.65
N TRP A 139 7.63 7.55 -7.49
CA TRP A 139 7.69 8.27 -6.23
C TRP A 139 8.42 7.44 -5.18
N THR A 140 8.98 8.12 -4.20
CA THR A 140 9.64 7.48 -3.08
C THR A 140 9.39 8.20 -1.77
N GLN A 141 9.35 7.44 -0.69
CA GLN A 141 9.30 7.96 0.66
C GLN A 141 10.09 7.05 1.60
N ASP A 142 10.93 7.67 2.43
CA ASP A 142 11.68 6.97 3.46
C ASP A 142 10.92 7.00 4.79
N PHE A 143 11.00 5.91 5.54
CA PHE A 143 10.38 5.73 6.84
C PHE A 143 11.39 5.14 7.84
N THR A 144 11.29 5.57 9.10
CA THR A 144 12.00 4.94 10.21
C THR A 144 10.99 4.19 11.08
N VAL A 145 11.24 2.90 11.29
CA VAL A 145 10.44 2.04 12.16
C VAL A 145 11.23 1.83 13.45
N ASP A 146 10.62 2.18 14.57
CA ASP A 146 11.22 1.99 15.89
C ASP A 146 10.86 0.62 16.50
N ARG A 147 11.14 0.44 17.80
CA ARG A 147 10.88 -0.82 18.52
C ARG A 147 9.47 -0.92 19.10
N THR A 148 8.66 0.14 19.01
CA THR A 148 7.35 0.19 19.65
C THR A 148 6.35 -0.73 18.98
N CYS A 149 6.58 -1.06 17.70
CA CYS A 149 5.56 -1.64 16.86
C CYS A 149 6.14 -2.36 15.65
N GLN A 150 6.03 -3.69 15.65
CA GLN A 150 6.52 -4.51 14.55
C GLN A 150 5.46 -4.69 13.44
N ALA A 151 4.18 -4.62 13.80
CA ALA A 151 3.06 -4.63 12.87
C ALA A 151 2.74 -3.19 12.43
N GLN A 152 3.32 -2.78 11.31
CA GLN A 152 3.10 -1.48 10.69
C GLN A 152 1.95 -1.59 9.69
N ARG A 153 1.15 -0.54 9.58
CA ARG A 153 0.12 -0.40 8.55
C ARG A 153 0.61 0.60 7.51
N LEU A 154 0.87 0.10 6.30
CA LEU A 154 1.06 0.92 5.13
C LEU A 154 -0.31 1.40 4.67
N VAL A 155 -0.53 2.72 4.57
CA VAL A 155 -1.80 3.29 4.10
C VAL A 155 -1.53 4.38 3.09
N PHE A 156 -2.24 4.33 1.97
CA PHE A 156 -2.33 5.40 0.99
C PHE A 156 -3.56 6.26 1.27
N TRP A 157 -3.37 7.57 1.24
CA TRP A 157 -4.38 8.58 1.52
C TRP A 157 -4.53 9.49 0.31
N LEU A 158 -5.78 9.68 -0.12
CA LEU A 158 -6.07 10.47 -1.31
C LEU A 158 -7.04 11.61 -0.97
N PRO A 159 -6.69 12.88 -1.30
CA PRO A 159 -7.60 13.99 -1.15
C PRO A 159 -8.72 13.96 -2.21
N PRO A 160 -9.78 14.75 -2.01
CA PRO A 160 -10.90 14.84 -2.95
C PRO A 160 -10.46 15.17 -4.37
N ARG A 161 -11.21 14.70 -5.38
CA ARG A 161 -11.07 15.11 -6.80
C ARG A 161 -9.66 14.93 -7.37
N THR A 162 -8.92 13.95 -6.84
CA THR A 162 -7.55 13.67 -7.21
C THR A 162 -7.48 12.27 -7.80
N PRO A 163 -8.10 12.00 -8.98
CA PRO A 163 -8.01 10.67 -9.56
C PRO A 163 -6.55 10.34 -9.88
N ILE A 164 -6.10 9.17 -9.46
CA ILE A 164 -4.75 8.65 -9.71
C ILE A 164 -4.81 7.23 -10.22
N ARG A 165 -3.73 6.80 -10.86
CA ARG A 165 -3.38 5.40 -11.01
C ARG A 165 -2.29 5.04 -10.02
N LEU A 166 -2.30 3.82 -9.53
CA LEU A 166 -1.29 3.28 -8.62
C LEU A 166 -0.84 1.90 -9.07
N ASP A 167 0.46 1.69 -9.12
CA ASP A 167 1.10 0.41 -9.46
C ASP A 167 2.49 0.32 -8.79
N GLU A 168 3.12 -0.86 -8.85
CA GLU A 168 4.49 -1.16 -8.45
C GLU A 168 4.86 -0.68 -7.04
N VAL A 169 4.01 -0.98 -6.06
CA VAL A 169 4.30 -0.64 -4.66
C VAL A 169 5.36 -1.56 -4.09
N VAL A 170 6.54 -1.00 -3.83
CA VAL A 170 7.70 -1.74 -3.32
C VAL A 170 8.19 -1.13 -2.02
N LEU A 171 8.37 -1.97 -1.00
CA LEU A 171 8.92 -1.56 0.29
C LEU A 171 10.17 -2.37 0.59
N THR A 172 11.32 -1.71 0.77
CA THR A 172 12.60 -2.39 1.02
C THR A 172 13.33 -1.79 2.22
N PRO A 173 14.14 -2.58 2.95
CA PRO A 173 15.12 -2.03 3.89
C PRO A 173 16.10 -1.10 3.18
N LEU A 174 16.57 -0.07 3.89
CA LEU A 174 17.68 0.80 3.49
C LEU A 174 19.03 0.32 4.04
#